data_AF-A0A7M3WBC1-F1
#
_entry.id   AF-A0A7M3WBC1-F1
#
_cell.length_a   1.000
_cell.length_b   1.000
_cell.length_c   1.000
_cell.angle_alpha   90.00
_cell.angle_beta   90.00
_cell.angle_gamma   90.00
#
_symmetry.space_group_name_H-M   'P 1'
#
loop_
_entity.id
_entity.type
_entity.pdbx_description
1 polymer ?
#
loop_
_entity_poly.entity_id
_entity_poly.type
_entity_poly.pdbx_seq_one_letter_code
_entity_poly.pdbx_strand_id
1 'polypeptide(L)'
;MPKALIERVLEACDDHLREVVDIMGITRIVGVGKYAEKRARLALNAGKKGPGKASDGRDVEITTCWHPSPASPLANRNDGADWRKNVRNVLIG
;
A
#
# COMPACT_ATOMS: atom_id res chain seq x y z
N MET A 1 17.73 -0.84 -16.16
CA MET A 1 18.29 -1.72 -15.10
C MET A 1 17.97 -3.17 -15.42
N PRO A 2 18.84 -4.14 -15.08
CA PRO A 2 18.54 -5.56 -15.23
C PRO A 2 17.34 -5.96 -14.37
N LYS A 3 16.37 -6.66 -14.96
CA LYS A 3 15.12 -7.08 -14.31
C LYS A 3 15.36 -7.89 -13.03
N ALA A 4 16.29 -8.84 -13.09
CA ALA A 4 16.65 -9.73 -11.99
C ALA A 4 17.21 -9.00 -10.76
N LEU A 5 17.87 -7.85 -10.95
CA LEU A 5 18.39 -7.07 -9.83
C LEU A 5 17.26 -6.37 -9.06
N ILE A 6 16.26 -5.85 -9.77
CA ILE A 6 15.11 -5.19 -9.16
C ILE A 6 14.23 -6.21 -8.43
N GLU A 7 14.04 -7.41 -9.00
CA GLU A 7 13.22 -8.46 -8.39
C GLU A 7 13.71 -8.85 -6.98
N ARG A 8 15.03 -9.06 -6.81
CA ARG A 8 15.59 -9.37 -5.48
C ARG A 8 15.38 -8.27 -4.45
N VAL A 9 15.50 -7.01 -4.86
CA VAL A 9 15.24 -5.88 -3.96
C VAL A 9 13.76 -5.84 -3.57
N LEU A 10 12.88 -6.07 -4.54
CA LEU A 10 11.44 -6.09 -4.33
C LEU A 10 11.00 -7.23 -3.41
N GLU A 11 11.60 -8.41 -3.52
CA GLU A 11 11.39 -9.54 -2.62
C GLU A 11 11.82 -9.19 -1.18
N ALA A 12 13.03 -8.64 -1.01
CA ALA A 12 13.50 -8.19 0.31
C ALA A 12 12.61 -7.10 0.92
N CYS A 13 12.06 -6.19 0.10
CA CYS A 13 11.10 -5.20 0.55
C CYS A 13 9.76 -5.83 0.98
N ASP A 14 9.30 -6.89 0.30
CA ASP A 14 8.07 -7.59 0.68
C ASP A 14 8.26 -8.36 1.99
N ASP A 15 9.41 -9.01 2.17
CA ASP A 15 9.78 -9.70 3.41
C ASP A 15 9.79 -8.72 4.58
N HIS A 16 10.47 -7.58 4.42
CA HIS A 16 10.50 -6.53 5.42
C HIS A 16 9.10 -5.99 5.76
N LEU A 17 8.23 -5.82 4.76
CA LEU A 17 6.86 -5.37 5.01
C LEU A 17 6.07 -6.40 5.86
N ARG A 18 6.25 -7.71 5.63
CA ARG A 18 5.61 -8.75 6.45
C ARG A 18 6.10 -8.68 7.90
N GLU A 19 7.40 -8.56 8.11
CA GLU A 19 7.99 -8.45 9.45
C GLU A 19 7.43 -7.26 10.22
N VAL A 20 7.35 -6.08 9.57
CA VAL A 20 6.77 -4.88 10.18
C VAL A 20 5.31 -5.09 10.56
N VAL A 21 4.52 -5.72 9.69
CA VAL A 21 3.11 -6.04 9.95
C VAL A 21 2.95 -6.95 11.16
N ASP A 22 3.81 -7.96 11.27
CA ASP A 22 3.76 -8.93 12.36
C ASP A 22 4.22 -8.29 13.68
N ILE A 23 5.37 -7.63 13.69
CA ILE A 23 5.96 -6.99 14.88
C ILE A 23 5.04 -5.91 15.45
N MET A 24 4.45 -5.08 14.59
CA MET A 24 3.60 -3.97 15.02
C MET A 24 2.13 -4.38 15.22
N GLY A 25 1.76 -5.63 14.92
CA GLY A 25 0.37 -6.07 14.98
C GLY A 25 -0.56 -5.29 14.04
N ILE A 26 -0.07 -4.92 12.85
CA ILE A 26 -0.85 -4.11 11.90
C ILE A 26 -2.08 -4.89 11.46
N THR A 27 -3.23 -4.22 11.47
CA THR A 27 -4.53 -4.76 11.00
C THR A 27 -5.02 -4.09 9.72
N ARG A 28 -4.39 -2.98 9.32
CA ARG A 28 -4.76 -2.19 8.13
C ARG A 28 -3.55 -1.57 7.46
N ILE A 29 -3.39 -1.79 6.16
CA ILE A 29 -2.39 -1.15 5.30
C ILE A 29 -3.10 -0.22 4.32
N VAL A 30 -2.62 1.02 4.25
CA VAL A 30 -3.06 2.01 3.25
C VAL A 30 -1.93 2.26 2.26
N GLY A 31 -2.04 1.69 1.07
CA GLY A 31 -1.08 1.91 0.00
C GLY A 31 -1.19 3.32 -0.57
N VAL A 32 -0.13 4.12 -0.44
CA VAL A 32 -0.06 5.45 -1.06
C VAL A 32 0.20 5.30 -2.56
N GLY A 33 -0.88 5.38 -3.34
CA GLY A 33 -0.88 5.07 -4.77
C GLY A 33 -1.02 3.58 -5.09
N LYS A 34 -1.34 3.29 -6.36
CA LYS A 34 -1.66 1.95 -6.84
C LYS A 34 -0.50 0.97 -6.81
N TYR A 35 0.73 1.46 -6.97
CA TYR A 35 1.91 0.61 -6.89
C TYR A 35 2.09 0.07 -5.47
N ALA A 36 2.01 0.93 -4.45
CA ALA A 36 2.11 0.53 -3.05
C ALA A 36 1.00 -0.45 -2.65
N GLU A 37 -0.25 -0.20 -3.08
CA GLU A 37 -1.36 -1.15 -2.88
C GLU A 37 -1.03 -2.53 -3.46
N LYS A 38 -0.55 -2.57 -4.71
CA LYS A 38 -0.20 -3.82 -5.38
C LYS A 38 0.92 -4.57 -4.66
N ARG A 39 1.95 -3.86 -4.19
CA ARG A 39 3.06 -4.47 -3.43
C ARG A 39 2.58 -5.04 -2.10
N ALA A 40 1.77 -4.30 -1.34
CA ALA A 40 1.19 -4.80 -0.10
C ALA A 40 0.32 -6.04 -0.31
N ARG A 41 -0.50 -6.07 -1.38
CA ARG A 41 -1.31 -7.24 -1.74
C ARG A 41 -0.43 -8.45 -2.07
N LEU A 42 0.65 -8.26 -2.84
CA LEU A 42 1.59 -9.33 -3.16
C LEU A 42 2.31 -9.84 -1.91
N ALA A 43 2.81 -8.94 -1.06
CA ALA A 43 3.49 -9.30 0.17
C ALA A 43 2.60 -10.14 1.08
N LEU A 44 1.33 -9.75 1.28
CA LEU A 44 0.41 -10.46 2.18
C LEU A 44 -0.46 -11.54 1.49
N ASN A 45 -0.04 -12.02 0.31
CA ASN A 45 -0.77 -13.03 -0.47
C ASN A 45 -2.26 -12.73 -0.66
N ALA A 46 -2.62 -11.45 -0.77
CA ALA A 46 -3.98 -11.00 -0.92
C ALA A 46 -4.42 -11.07 -2.39
N GLY A 47 -5.70 -11.41 -2.61
CA GLY A 47 -6.32 -11.31 -3.92
C GLY A 47 -6.46 -9.86 -4.41
N LYS A 48 -7.05 -9.68 -5.60
CA LYS A 48 -7.36 -8.36 -6.18
C LYS A 48 -8.24 -7.49 -5.26
N LYS A 49 -9.03 -8.13 -4.40
CA LYS A 49 -9.90 -7.55 -3.39
C LYS A 49 -9.87 -8.43 -2.15
N GLY A 50 -10.30 -7.88 -1.01
CA GLY A 50 -10.30 -8.57 0.27
C GLY A 50 -9.00 -8.35 1.07
N PRO A 51 -8.95 -8.92 2.29
CA PRO A 51 -7.82 -8.79 3.20
C PRO A 51 -6.64 -9.65 2.76
N GLY A 52 -5.44 -9.22 3.15
CA GLY A 52 -4.27 -10.09 3.21
C GLY A 52 -4.25 -10.90 4.51
N LYS A 53 -3.25 -11.76 4.65
CA LYS A 53 -3.03 -12.55 5.86
C LYS A 53 -1.64 -12.25 6.42
N ALA A 54 -1.58 -11.94 7.72
CA ALA A 54 -0.34 -11.89 8.49
C ALA A 54 0.19 -13.30 8.77
N SER A 55 1.41 -13.44 9.27
CA SER A 55 2.02 -14.76 9.51
C SER A 55 1.31 -15.57 10.61
N ASP A 56 0.68 -14.87 11.55
CA ASP A 56 -0.16 -15.45 12.62
C ASP A 56 -1.61 -15.73 12.20
N GLY A 57 -1.94 -15.53 10.91
CA GLY A 57 -3.27 -15.79 10.35
C GLY A 57 -4.28 -14.65 10.51
N ARG A 58 -3.92 -13.51 11.12
CA ARG A 58 -4.81 -12.35 11.22
C ARG A 58 -5.13 -11.76 9.84
N ASP A 59 -6.34 -11.26 9.72
CA ASP A 59 -6.76 -10.48 8.56
C ASP A 59 -6.16 -9.09 8.60
N VAL A 60 -5.55 -8.69 7.48
CA VAL A 60 -5.01 -7.34 7.30
C VAL A 60 -5.77 -6.67 6.17
N GLU A 61 -6.55 -5.64 6.50
CA GLU A 61 -7.27 -4.85 5.50
C GLU A 61 -6.27 -4.12 4.61
N ILE A 62 -6.43 -4.18 3.29
CA ILE A 62 -5.58 -3.47 2.34
C ILE A 62 -6.42 -2.51 1.52
N THR A 63 -6.15 -1.21 1.69
CA THR A 63 -6.78 -0.11 0.96
C THR A 63 -5.73 0.76 0.28
N THR A 64 -6.17 1.82 -0.39
CA THR A 64 -5.28 2.77 -1.06
C THR A 64 -5.83 4.18 -1.00
N CYS A 65 -4.92 5.15 -0.98
CA CYS A 65 -5.23 6.55 -1.22
C CYS A 65 -4.43 7.06 -2.42
N TRP A 66 -4.82 8.22 -2.96
CA TRP A 66 -4.07 8.83 -4.05
C TRP A 66 -2.66 9.25 -3.61
N HIS A 67 -1.68 9.05 -4.49
CA HIS A 67 -0.31 9.45 -4.23
C HIS A 67 -0.19 10.99 -4.27
N PRO A 68 0.52 11.64 -3.33
CA PRO A 68 0.68 13.10 -3.27
C PRO A 68 1.61 13.70 -4.34
N SER A 69 2.04 12.92 -5.34
CA SER A 69 3.10 13.38 -6.24
C SER A 69 2.56 14.48 -7.15
N PRO A 70 3.27 15.61 -7.31
CA PRO A 70 2.90 16.66 -8.26
C PRO A 70 2.79 16.17 -9.71
N ALA A 71 3.39 15.01 -10.04
CA ALA A 71 3.26 14.40 -11.36
C ALA A 71 1.86 13.83 -11.63
N SER A 72 1.02 13.65 -10.60
CA SER A 72 -0.36 13.15 -10.74
C SER A 72 -1.33 14.33 -10.91
N PRO A 73 -2.12 14.39 -12.00
CA PRO A 73 -3.16 15.42 -12.15
C PRO A 73 -4.17 15.44 -11.00
N LEU A 74 -4.47 14.27 -10.41
CA LEU A 74 -5.39 14.12 -9.28
C LEU A 74 -4.84 14.72 -7.98
N ALA A 75 -3.51 14.80 -7.84
CA ALA A 75 -2.87 15.40 -6.67
C ALA A 75 -2.95 16.93 -6.68
N ASN A 76 -3.01 17.54 -7.87
CA ASN A 76 -2.97 19.00 -8.04
C ASN A 76 -4.34 19.62 -8.32
N ARG A 77 -5.34 18.82 -8.70
CA ARG A 77 -6.68 19.33 -9.02
C ARG A 77 -7.27 20.13 -7.85
N ASN A 78 -7.84 21.29 -8.15
CA ASN A 78 -8.42 22.22 -7.16
C ASN A 78 -7.42 22.58 -6.05
N ASP A 79 -6.18 22.93 -6.42
CA ASP A 79 -5.09 23.23 -5.49
C ASP A 79 -4.86 22.12 -4.45
N GLY A 80 -5.00 20.87 -4.92
CA GLY A 80 -4.89 19.65 -4.13
C GLY A 80 -6.02 19.39 -3.13
N ALA A 81 -7.12 20.16 -3.18
CA ALA A 81 -8.28 19.95 -2.30
C ALA A 81 -8.88 18.56 -2.48
N ASP A 82 -8.90 18.06 -3.71
CA ASP A 82 -9.47 16.75 -4.04
C ASP A 82 -8.62 15.61 -3.46
N TRP A 83 -7.30 15.74 -3.55
CA TRP A 83 -6.37 14.80 -2.92
C TRP A 83 -6.54 14.80 -1.40
N ARG A 84 -6.59 15.99 -0.77
CA ARG A 84 -6.83 16.11 0.69
C ARG A 84 -8.14 15.45 1.09
N LYS A 85 -9.21 15.66 0.33
CA LYS A 85 -10.51 15.01 0.55
C LYS A 85 -10.43 13.49 0.40
N ASN A 86 -9.77 12.99 -0.64
CA ASN A 86 -9.59 11.55 -0.86
C ASN A 86 -8.84 10.88 0.30
N VAL A 87 -7.68 11.40 0.68
CA VAL A 87 -6.87 10.82 1.77
C VAL A 87 -7.63 10.90 3.10
N ARG A 88 -8.32 12.01 3.38
CA ARG A 88 -9.12 12.15 4.60
C ARG A 88 -10.23 11.10 4.68
N ASN A 89 -10.94 10.87 3.58
CA ASN A 89 -11.99 9.86 3.52
C ASN A 89 -11.44 8.43 3.68
N VAL A 90 -10.21 8.16 3.23
CA VAL A 90 -9.59 6.83 3.41
C VAL A 90 -9.09 6.64 4.85
N LEU A 91 -8.52 7.67 5.47
CA LEU A 91 -7.88 7.55 6.78
C LEU A 91 -8.84 7.72 7.96
N ILE A 92 -9.84 8.60 7.82
CA ILE A 92 -10.73 9.05 8.91
C ILE A 92 -12.20 8.77 8.60
N GLY A 93 -12.52 8.53 7.32
CA GLY A 93 -13.89 8.26 6.86
C GLY A 93 -14.35 6.83 7.06
#